data_AF-A0A9D1DYG2-F1
#
_entry.id   AF-A0A9D1DYG2-F1
#
_cell.length_a   1.000
_cell.length_b   1.000
_cell.length_c   1.000
_cell.angle_alpha   90.00
_cell.angle_beta   90.00
_cell.angle_gamma   90.00
#
_symmetry.space_group_name_H-M   'P 1'
#
loop_
_entity.id
_entity.type
_entity.pdbx_description
1 polymer ?
#
loop_
_entity_poly.entity_id
_entity_poly.type
_entity_poly.pdbx_seq_one_letter_code
_entity_poly.pdbx_strand_id
1 'polypeptide(L)'
;ISTEGSAEGLRFYLVPELGRMREIGIMNVIAGAMNQAFFTLSLGIGSMAVFGSYIGKDRALLGESANIAVLDTFVAFTSGLIIFPACFAFGVAPDSGPNLIFVTLPNIFNHMPLGRLWGSLFFIFMAFAAFSSVLAVFENIMSCWMDLTGWNRKKAAGANIPLMIALSLPCVFGFNLWNGFAPFGEGTTVLDLEDFLVSNIWLPLGSLIYVLFCTSRCGWGWKNFQKEANTGKGLKIQNWMRGYMTFVLPAIVILLFILGIKDKFFP
;
A
#
# COMPACT_ATOMS: atom_id res chain seq x y z
N ILE A 1 -20.40 -3.17 16.01
CA ILE A 1 -21.69 -2.89 15.34
C ILE A 1 -22.84 -2.93 16.34
N SER A 2 -22.96 -3.95 17.20
CA SER A 2 -24.04 -4.02 18.20
C SER A 2 -23.79 -3.22 19.49
N THR A 3 -22.66 -2.53 19.60
CA THR A 3 -22.33 -1.66 20.74
C THR A 3 -22.90 -0.26 20.54
N GLU A 4 -23.33 0.39 21.61
CA GLU A 4 -23.73 1.81 21.59
C GLU A 4 -22.61 2.67 20.99
N GLY A 5 -22.95 3.67 20.18
CA GLY A 5 -21.97 4.49 19.43
C GLY A 5 -21.45 3.86 18.13
N SER A 6 -21.74 2.58 17.84
CA SER A 6 -21.33 1.93 16.58
C SER A 6 -22.01 2.56 15.34
N ALA A 7 -23.22 3.08 15.49
CA ALA A 7 -24.00 3.64 14.38
C ALA A 7 -23.34 4.93 13.85
N GLU A 8 -22.85 5.77 14.74
CA GLU A 8 -22.07 6.97 14.42
C GLU A 8 -20.77 6.61 13.70
N GLY A 9 -20.05 5.58 14.16
CA GLY A 9 -18.84 5.12 13.48
C GLY A 9 -19.10 4.50 12.10
N LEU A 10 -20.23 3.81 11.91
CA LEU A 10 -20.65 3.35 10.58
C LEU A 10 -21.03 4.52 9.67
N ARG A 11 -21.73 5.54 10.21
CA ARG A 11 -22.06 6.75 9.47
C ARG A 11 -20.79 7.50 9.05
N PHE A 12 -19.83 7.65 9.96
CA PHE A 12 -18.53 8.23 9.67
C PHE A 12 -17.81 7.50 8.52
N TYR A 13 -17.87 6.16 8.52
CA TYR A 13 -17.17 5.37 7.51
C TYR A 13 -17.85 5.33 6.15
N LEU A 14 -19.19 5.21 6.11
CA LEU A 14 -19.93 4.90 4.88
C LEU A 14 -20.65 6.09 4.26
N VAL A 15 -20.96 7.13 5.03
CA VAL A 15 -21.74 8.28 4.53
C VAL A 15 -20.78 9.37 4.06
N PRO A 16 -20.77 9.71 2.75
CA PRO A 16 -19.86 10.70 2.22
C PRO A 16 -20.23 12.12 2.68
N GLU A 17 -19.27 12.83 3.29
CA GLU A 17 -19.41 14.24 3.65
C GLU A 17 -18.88 15.17 2.56
N LEU A 18 -19.78 15.52 1.62
CA LEU A 18 -19.43 16.37 0.47
C LEU A 18 -18.98 17.79 0.86
N GLY A 19 -19.43 18.30 2.01
CA GLY A 19 -18.98 19.60 2.54
C GLY A 19 -17.49 19.56 2.87
N ARG A 20 -17.08 18.57 3.69
CA ARG A 20 -15.68 18.35 4.06
C ARG A 20 -14.79 18.03 2.86
N MET A 21 -15.29 17.27 1.88
CA MET A 21 -14.56 17.04 0.62
C MET A 21 -14.31 18.33 -0.17
N ARG A 22 -15.23 19.30 -0.13
CA ARG A 22 -15.03 20.59 -0.78
C ARG A 22 -14.04 21.47 -0.03
N GLU A 23 -14.04 21.44 1.29
CA GLU A 23 -13.10 22.16 2.14
C GLU A 23 -11.66 21.66 1.95
N ILE A 24 -11.46 20.34 1.96
CA ILE A 24 -10.14 19.70 1.74
C ILE A 24 -9.71 19.83 0.27
N GLY A 25 -10.68 19.97 -0.64
CA GLY A 25 -10.48 19.92 -2.08
C GLY A 25 -10.66 18.51 -2.63
N ILE A 26 -11.61 18.36 -3.55
CA ILE A 26 -11.98 17.06 -4.14
C ILE A 26 -10.76 16.37 -4.78
N MET A 27 -9.90 17.15 -5.43
CA MET A 27 -8.68 16.62 -6.06
C MET A 27 -7.68 16.06 -5.05
N ASN A 28 -7.56 16.67 -3.87
CA ASN A 28 -6.66 16.21 -2.81
C ASN A 28 -7.21 14.92 -2.18
N VAL A 29 -8.53 14.83 -1.98
CA VAL A 29 -9.18 13.60 -1.52
C VAL A 29 -8.99 12.45 -2.51
N ILE A 30 -9.15 12.71 -3.82
CA ILE A 30 -8.90 11.72 -4.87
C ILE A 30 -7.42 11.33 -4.87
N ALA A 31 -6.49 12.28 -4.78
CA ALA A 31 -5.06 12.00 -4.78
C ALA A 31 -4.64 11.14 -3.58
N GLY A 32 -5.13 11.46 -2.38
CA GLY A 32 -4.90 10.65 -1.18
C GLY A 32 -5.44 9.23 -1.31
N ALA A 33 -6.66 9.07 -1.83
CA ALA A 33 -7.25 7.75 -2.08
C ALA A 33 -6.45 6.94 -3.10
N MET A 34 -5.92 7.59 -4.14
CA MET A 34 -5.09 6.92 -5.13
C MET A 34 -3.73 6.52 -4.54
N ASN A 35 -3.05 7.39 -3.80
CA ASN A 35 -1.79 7.04 -3.12
C ASN A 35 -1.97 5.81 -2.22
N GLN A 36 -3.08 5.76 -1.45
CA GLN A 36 -3.43 4.59 -0.65
C GLN A 36 -3.59 3.32 -1.52
N ALA A 37 -4.22 3.44 -2.69
CA ALA A 37 -4.39 2.31 -3.61
C ALA A 37 -3.04 1.80 -4.17
N PHE A 38 -2.10 2.69 -4.50
CA PHE A 38 -0.75 2.30 -4.91
C PHE A 38 0.02 1.63 -3.79
N PHE A 39 -0.10 2.15 -2.56
CA PHE A 39 0.57 1.61 -1.39
C PHE A 39 0.06 0.21 -1.02
N THR A 40 -1.26 0.05 -0.85
CA THR A 40 -1.84 -1.24 -0.43
C THR A 40 -1.58 -2.36 -1.44
N LEU A 41 -1.60 -2.03 -2.74
CA LEU A 41 -1.29 -2.98 -3.81
C LEU A 41 0.22 -3.08 -4.11
N SER A 42 1.08 -2.33 -3.42
CA SER A 42 2.53 -2.31 -3.63
C SER A 42 2.93 -2.08 -5.10
N LEU A 43 2.23 -1.17 -5.78
CA LEU A 43 2.41 -0.91 -7.21
C LEU A 43 3.57 0.07 -7.47
N GLY A 44 4.52 -0.34 -8.30
CA GLY A 44 5.63 0.52 -8.75
C GLY A 44 7.01 0.15 -8.20
N ILE A 45 7.08 -0.70 -7.17
CA ILE A 45 8.36 -1.17 -6.58
C ILE A 45 8.81 -2.56 -7.06
N GLY A 46 8.09 -3.17 -8.00
CA GLY A 46 8.48 -4.45 -8.62
C GLY A 46 8.11 -5.70 -7.84
N SER A 47 7.60 -5.60 -6.61
CA SER A 47 7.23 -6.76 -5.78
C SER A 47 6.22 -7.69 -6.48
N MET A 48 5.22 -7.12 -7.15
CA MET A 48 4.26 -7.90 -7.96
C MET A 48 4.90 -8.55 -9.19
N ALA A 49 5.94 -7.94 -9.78
CA ALA A 49 6.62 -8.50 -10.94
C ALA A 49 7.41 -9.78 -10.57
N VAL A 50 7.98 -9.82 -9.36
CA VAL A 50 8.67 -11.02 -8.87
C VAL A 50 7.70 -12.17 -8.61
N PHE A 51 6.54 -11.93 -8.00
CA PHE A 51 5.53 -12.99 -7.91
C PHE A 51 4.93 -13.37 -9.27
N GLY A 52 4.78 -12.39 -10.15
CA GLY A 52 4.37 -12.62 -11.54
C GLY A 52 5.38 -13.47 -12.32
N SER A 53 6.68 -13.41 -12.01
CA SER A 53 7.69 -14.26 -12.69
C SER A 53 7.60 -15.72 -12.25
N TYR A 54 7.03 -15.99 -11.07
CA TYR A 54 6.80 -17.33 -10.55
C TYR A 54 5.45 -17.94 -10.95
N ILE A 55 4.56 -17.17 -11.60
CA ILE A 55 3.25 -17.65 -12.02
C ILE A 55 3.36 -18.52 -13.29
N GLY A 56 2.60 -19.63 -13.31
CA GLY A 56 2.45 -20.44 -14.51
C GLY A 56 1.65 -19.74 -15.61
N LYS A 57 1.69 -20.28 -16.83
CA LYS A 57 1.02 -19.71 -18.02
C LYS A 57 -0.43 -20.16 -18.22
N ASP A 58 -1.04 -20.77 -17.20
CA ASP A 58 -2.40 -21.32 -17.27
C ASP A 58 -3.50 -20.26 -17.12
N ARG A 59 -3.17 -19.11 -16.51
CA ARG A 59 -4.11 -18.05 -16.16
C ARG A 59 -3.63 -16.70 -16.70
N ALA A 60 -4.57 -15.93 -17.24
CA ALA A 60 -4.27 -14.60 -17.77
C ALA A 60 -4.04 -13.58 -16.65
N LEU A 61 -3.02 -12.74 -16.81
CA LEU A 61 -2.54 -11.84 -15.75
C LEU A 61 -3.60 -10.81 -15.33
N LEU A 62 -4.40 -10.29 -16.27
CA LEU A 62 -5.46 -9.33 -15.93
C LEU A 62 -6.49 -9.94 -14.96
N GLY A 63 -6.84 -11.22 -15.13
CA GLY A 63 -7.76 -11.91 -14.23
C GLY A 63 -7.20 -12.03 -12.82
N GLU A 64 -5.92 -12.40 -12.70
CA GLU A 64 -5.26 -12.53 -11.41
C GLU A 64 -5.05 -11.16 -10.74
N SER A 65 -4.67 -10.12 -11.49
CA SER A 65 -4.60 -8.74 -10.97
C SER A 65 -5.96 -8.24 -10.47
N ALA A 66 -7.06 -8.56 -11.16
CA ALA A 66 -8.40 -8.18 -10.72
C ALA A 66 -8.79 -8.90 -9.41
N ASN A 67 -8.48 -10.19 -9.27
CA ASN A 67 -8.72 -10.94 -8.04
C ASN A 67 -7.95 -10.34 -6.86
N ILE A 68 -6.68 -9.99 -7.06
CA ILE A 68 -5.86 -9.35 -6.02
C ILE A 68 -6.49 -8.02 -5.59
N ALA A 69 -6.85 -7.16 -6.55
CA ALA A 69 -7.45 -5.87 -6.25
C ALA A 69 -8.78 -5.99 -5.50
N VAL A 70 -9.64 -6.96 -5.88
CA VAL A 70 -10.92 -7.21 -5.20
C VAL A 70 -10.70 -7.73 -3.77
N LEU A 71 -9.77 -8.68 -3.57
CA LEU A 71 -9.49 -9.24 -2.25
C LEU A 71 -8.90 -8.20 -1.31
N ASP A 72 -7.93 -7.41 -1.78
CA ASP A 72 -7.32 -6.31 -1.02
C ASP A 72 -8.40 -5.28 -0.62
N THR A 73 -9.22 -4.84 -1.56
CA THR A 73 -10.31 -3.88 -1.31
C THR A 73 -11.34 -4.45 -0.33
N PHE A 74 -11.69 -5.74 -0.46
CA PHE A 74 -12.65 -6.40 0.42
C PHE A 74 -12.14 -6.46 1.87
N VAL A 75 -10.86 -6.80 2.06
CA VAL A 75 -10.24 -6.85 3.38
C VAL A 75 -10.13 -5.45 3.98
N ALA A 76 -9.71 -4.45 3.20
CA ALA A 76 -9.65 -3.06 3.64
C ALA A 76 -11.04 -2.53 4.04
N PHE A 77 -12.07 -2.82 3.24
CA PHE A 77 -13.44 -2.43 3.52
C PHE A 77 -13.98 -3.06 4.81
N THR A 78 -13.78 -4.37 4.95
CA THR A 78 -14.22 -5.13 6.14
C THR A 78 -13.50 -4.64 7.40
N SER A 79 -12.20 -4.31 7.29
CA SER A 79 -11.43 -3.76 8.40
C SER A 79 -11.96 -2.39 8.84
N GLY A 80 -12.35 -1.52 7.91
CA GLY A 80 -13.00 -0.24 8.22
C GLY A 80 -14.33 -0.40 8.96
N LEU A 81 -15.15 -1.38 8.56
CA LEU A 81 -16.41 -1.73 9.25
C LEU A 81 -16.21 -2.23 10.68
N ILE A 82 -15.01 -2.69 11.03
CA ILE A 82 -14.68 -3.13 12.40
C ILE A 82 -14.08 -1.96 13.18
N ILE A 83 -13.08 -1.28 12.60
CA ILE A 83 -12.28 -0.27 13.30
C ILE A 83 -13.09 0.98 13.62
N PHE A 84 -13.78 1.58 12.64
CA PHE A 84 -14.46 2.88 12.88
C PHE A 84 -15.62 2.78 13.87
N PRO A 85 -16.51 1.77 13.81
CA PRO A 85 -17.56 1.60 14.83
C PRO A 85 -16.96 1.39 16.23
N ALA A 86 -15.84 0.69 16.32
CA ALA A 86 -15.16 0.49 17.58
C ALA A 86 -14.54 1.80 18.11
N CYS A 87 -13.91 2.61 17.26
CA CYS A 87 -13.37 3.92 17.67
C CYS A 87 -14.46 4.82 18.26
N PHE A 88 -15.63 4.92 17.61
CA PHE A 88 -16.73 5.76 18.09
C PHE A 88 -17.42 5.19 19.33
N ALA A 89 -17.60 3.87 19.43
CA ALA A 89 -18.18 3.23 20.61
C ALA A 89 -17.34 3.43 21.89
N PHE A 90 -16.02 3.56 21.75
CA PHE A 90 -15.09 3.71 22.87
C PHE A 90 -14.50 5.12 22.99
N GLY A 91 -15.03 6.09 22.23
CA GLY A 91 -14.66 7.51 22.34
C GLY A 91 -13.23 7.83 21.89
N VAL A 92 -12.69 7.09 20.92
CA VAL A 92 -11.31 7.25 20.44
C VAL A 92 -11.27 7.90 19.07
N ALA A 93 -10.32 8.81 18.89
CA ALA A 93 -10.17 9.59 17.67
C ALA A 93 -9.67 8.70 16.50
N PRO A 94 -10.41 8.63 15.37
CA PRO A 94 -10.10 7.74 14.25
C PRO A 94 -8.88 8.17 13.43
N ASP A 95 -8.34 9.37 13.66
CA ASP A 95 -7.19 9.98 12.98
C ASP A 95 -5.87 9.81 13.75
N SER A 96 -5.82 8.92 14.74
CA SER A 96 -4.65 8.66 15.60
C SER A 96 -3.45 8.00 14.90
N GLY A 97 -3.49 7.79 13.58
CA GLY A 97 -2.42 7.18 12.81
C GLY A 97 -2.01 5.78 13.33
N PRO A 98 -0.71 5.43 13.35
CA PRO A 98 -0.23 4.14 13.84
C PRO A 98 -0.67 3.81 15.28
N ASN A 99 -0.90 4.82 16.12
CA ASN A 99 -1.35 4.63 17.50
C ASN A 99 -2.76 4.03 17.59
N LEU A 100 -3.56 4.10 16.53
CA LEU A 100 -4.89 3.49 16.51
C LEU A 100 -4.79 1.98 16.77
N ILE A 101 -3.87 1.30 16.10
CA ILE A 101 -3.73 -0.15 16.24
C ILE A 101 -3.15 -0.54 17.61
N PHE A 102 -2.19 0.22 18.13
CA PHE A 102 -1.42 -0.17 19.31
C PHE A 102 -1.92 0.42 20.64
N VAL A 103 -2.75 1.47 20.59
CA VAL A 103 -3.32 2.11 21.78
C VAL A 103 -4.84 1.94 21.80
N THR A 104 -5.49 2.18 20.66
CA THR A 104 -6.96 2.20 20.60
C THR A 104 -7.54 0.79 20.65
N LEU A 105 -7.12 -0.10 19.75
CA LEU A 105 -7.67 -1.46 19.69
C LEU A 105 -7.45 -2.29 20.97
N PRO A 106 -6.29 -2.24 21.67
CA PRO A 106 -6.12 -2.93 22.95
C PRO A 106 -7.08 -2.45 24.03
N ASN A 107 -7.31 -1.13 24.11
CA ASN A 107 -8.29 -0.56 25.03
C ASN A 107 -9.71 -1.05 24.73
N ILE A 108 -10.06 -1.19 23.46
CA ILE A 108 -11.33 -1.76 23.02
C ILE A 108 -11.45 -3.21 23.47
N PHE A 109 -10.43 -4.03 23.22
CA PHE A 109 -10.43 -5.43 23.64
C PHE A 109 -10.62 -5.57 25.15
N ASN A 110 -10.01 -4.70 25.97
CA ASN A 110 -10.18 -4.74 27.43
C ASN A 110 -11.63 -4.58 27.90
N HIS A 111 -12.49 -3.91 27.13
CA HIS A 111 -13.90 -3.72 27.44
C HIS A 111 -14.81 -4.80 26.83
N MET A 112 -14.25 -5.71 26.02
CA MET A 112 -15.00 -6.82 25.42
C MET A 112 -14.95 -8.08 26.31
N PRO A 113 -16.05 -8.85 26.41
CA PRO A 113 -15.99 -10.20 26.94
C PRO A 113 -14.95 -11.04 26.19
N LEU A 114 -14.11 -11.77 26.93
CA LEU A 114 -12.95 -12.50 26.39
C LEU A 114 -11.95 -11.60 25.63
N GLY A 115 -11.87 -10.32 25.99
CA GLY A 115 -10.97 -9.34 25.40
C GLY A 115 -9.55 -9.80 25.16
N ARG A 116 -8.95 -10.47 26.16
CA ARG A 116 -7.59 -11.01 26.04
C ARG A 116 -7.45 -12.03 24.90
N LEU A 117 -8.45 -12.90 24.71
CA LEU A 117 -8.46 -13.88 23.63
C LEU A 117 -8.55 -13.17 22.27
N TRP A 118 -9.51 -12.25 22.12
CA TRP A 118 -9.70 -11.50 20.87
C TRP A 118 -8.50 -10.63 20.52
N GLY A 119 -7.92 -9.93 21.49
CA GLY A 119 -6.71 -9.14 21.31
C GLY A 119 -5.51 -10.00 20.93
N SER A 120 -5.35 -11.17 21.57
CA SER A 120 -4.26 -12.11 21.22
C SER A 120 -4.40 -12.62 19.79
N LEU A 121 -5.60 -13.05 19.38
CA LEU A 121 -5.88 -13.50 18.01
C LEU A 121 -5.64 -12.37 16.99
N PHE A 122 -6.08 -11.16 17.30
CA PHE A 122 -5.87 -9.99 16.45
C PHE A 122 -4.39 -9.73 16.18
N PHE A 123 -3.55 -9.66 17.22
CA PHE A 123 -2.13 -9.41 17.04
C PHE A 123 -1.39 -10.58 16.38
N ILE A 124 -1.81 -11.83 16.62
CA ILE A 124 -1.26 -13.00 15.92
C ILE A 124 -1.56 -12.92 14.42
N PHE A 125 -2.81 -12.64 14.03
CA PHE A 125 -3.18 -12.53 12.62
C PHE A 125 -2.56 -11.31 11.95
N MET A 126 -2.48 -10.18 12.66
CA MET A 126 -1.76 -8.99 12.20
C MET A 126 -0.28 -9.29 11.98
N ALA A 127 0.37 -10.03 12.88
CA ALA A 127 1.75 -10.43 12.71
C ALA A 127 1.92 -11.30 11.46
N PHE A 128 1.07 -12.31 11.24
CA PHE A 128 1.12 -13.12 10.02
C PHE A 128 0.90 -12.29 8.75
N ALA A 129 -0.07 -11.37 8.75
CA ALA A 129 -0.31 -10.47 7.64
C ALA A 129 0.93 -9.60 7.35
N ALA A 130 1.47 -8.94 8.38
CA ALA A 130 2.67 -8.11 8.25
C ALA A 130 3.88 -8.91 7.77
N PHE A 131 4.14 -10.09 8.34
CA PHE A 131 5.23 -10.97 7.91
C PHE A 131 5.06 -11.42 6.46
N SER A 132 3.85 -11.73 6.00
CA SER A 132 3.61 -12.12 4.61
C SER A 132 3.96 -10.99 3.63
N SER A 133 3.62 -9.74 3.95
CA SER A 133 3.99 -8.56 3.14
C SER A 133 5.49 -8.28 3.18
N VAL A 134 6.14 -8.43 4.34
CA VAL A 134 7.59 -8.24 4.45
C VAL A 134 8.35 -9.31 3.67
N LEU A 135 7.93 -10.57 3.73
CA LEU A 135 8.53 -11.66 2.96
C LEU A 135 8.45 -11.39 1.46
N ALA A 136 7.34 -10.82 0.98
CA ALA A 136 7.17 -10.39 -0.40
C ALA A 136 8.19 -9.33 -0.84
N VAL A 137 8.39 -8.30 -0.02
CA VAL A 137 9.38 -7.25 -0.30
C VAL A 137 10.81 -7.80 -0.23
N PHE A 138 11.10 -8.65 0.74
CA PHE A 138 12.40 -9.32 0.87
C PHE A 138 12.70 -10.20 -0.35
N GLU A 139 11.72 -10.98 -0.81
CA GLU A 139 11.88 -11.83 -1.99
C GLU A 139 12.17 -10.98 -3.24
N ASN A 140 11.54 -9.81 -3.37
CA ASN A 140 11.82 -8.87 -4.44
C ASN A 140 13.28 -8.40 -4.44
N ILE A 141 13.75 -7.88 -3.31
CA ILE A 141 15.14 -7.40 -3.15
C ILE A 141 16.14 -8.52 -3.42
N MET A 142 15.88 -9.70 -2.83
CA MET A 142 16.70 -10.89 -2.98
C MET A 142 16.79 -11.35 -4.44
N SER A 143 15.66 -11.41 -5.14
CA SER A 143 15.61 -11.83 -6.55
C SER A 143 16.37 -10.86 -7.44
N CYS A 144 16.19 -9.54 -7.24
CA CYS A 144 16.97 -8.53 -7.96
C CYS A 144 18.47 -8.68 -7.74
N TRP A 145 18.92 -8.95 -6.51
CA TRP A 145 20.35 -9.16 -6.24
C TRP A 145 20.87 -10.43 -6.91
N MET A 146 20.13 -11.53 -6.86
CA MET A 146 20.52 -12.78 -7.51
C MET A 146 20.63 -12.60 -9.02
N ASP A 147 19.66 -11.93 -9.65
CA ASP A 147 19.65 -11.70 -11.11
C ASP A 147 20.78 -10.76 -11.56
N LEU A 148 21.08 -9.69 -10.79
CA LEU A 148 22.10 -8.70 -11.16
C LEU A 148 23.53 -9.17 -10.86
N THR A 149 23.73 -9.94 -9.79
CA THR A 149 25.07 -10.33 -9.31
C THR A 149 25.43 -11.79 -9.60
N GLY A 150 24.46 -12.61 -10.01
CA GLY A 150 24.63 -14.06 -10.16
C GLY A 150 24.86 -14.79 -8.83
N TRP A 151 24.62 -14.15 -7.69
CA TRP A 151 24.83 -14.77 -6.38
C TRP A 151 23.78 -15.86 -6.11
N ASN A 152 24.20 -16.89 -5.36
CA ASN A 152 23.23 -17.85 -4.83
C ASN A 152 22.41 -17.24 -3.68
N ARG A 153 21.24 -17.83 -3.41
CA ARG A 153 20.29 -17.34 -2.40
C ARG A 153 20.90 -17.16 -1.00
N LYS A 154 21.77 -18.08 -0.57
CA LYS A 154 22.41 -17.99 0.75
C LYS A 154 23.33 -16.77 0.87
N LYS A 155 24.13 -16.51 -0.17
CA LYS A 155 25.04 -15.36 -0.21
C LYS A 155 24.27 -14.04 -0.29
N ALA A 156 23.26 -13.97 -1.15
CA ALA A 156 22.38 -12.81 -1.23
C ALA A 156 21.67 -12.53 0.10
N ALA A 157 21.19 -13.56 0.80
CA ALA A 157 20.50 -13.40 2.08
C ALA A 157 21.47 -12.95 3.18
N GLY A 158 22.69 -13.51 3.20
CA GLY A 158 23.72 -13.12 4.15
C GLY A 158 24.14 -11.66 4.05
N ALA A 159 24.04 -11.04 2.87
CA ALA A 159 24.30 -9.61 2.68
C ALA A 159 23.05 -8.74 2.94
N ASN A 160 21.89 -9.16 2.43
CA ASN A 160 20.66 -8.38 2.50
C ASN A 160 20.07 -8.29 3.92
N ILE A 161 20.12 -9.37 4.71
CA ILE A 161 19.53 -9.38 6.07
C ILE A 161 20.19 -8.32 6.99
N PRO A 162 21.54 -8.29 7.15
CA PRO A 162 22.19 -7.26 7.96
C PRO A 162 21.96 -5.86 7.42
N LEU A 163 21.95 -5.70 6.09
CA LEU A 163 21.73 -4.41 5.44
C LEU A 163 20.33 -3.87 5.74
N MET A 164 19.28 -4.70 5.65
CA MET A 164 17.91 -4.29 5.97
C MET A 164 17.73 -3.98 7.45
N ILE A 165 18.33 -4.77 8.35
CA ILE A 165 18.32 -4.44 9.78
C ILE A 165 18.91 -3.04 9.97
N ALA A 166 20.12 -2.79 9.44
CA ALA A 166 20.78 -1.50 9.55
C ALA A 166 19.96 -0.35 8.94
N LEU A 167 19.36 -0.55 7.77
CA LEU A 167 18.53 0.44 7.07
C LEU A 167 17.17 0.69 7.76
N SER A 168 16.68 -0.24 8.57
CA SER A 168 15.44 -0.07 9.35
C SER A 168 15.65 0.67 10.69
N LEU A 169 16.89 0.70 11.21
CA LEU A 169 17.22 1.36 12.48
C LEU A 169 16.89 2.86 12.50
N PRO A 170 17.12 3.66 11.43
CA PRO A 170 16.69 5.05 11.37
C PRO A 170 15.23 5.27 11.73
N CYS A 171 14.32 4.46 11.20
CA CYS A 171 12.90 4.52 11.51
C CYS A 171 12.63 4.23 12.99
N VAL A 172 13.26 3.19 13.55
CA VAL A 172 13.16 2.84 14.98
C VAL A 172 13.69 3.97 15.88
N PHE A 173 14.83 4.56 15.52
CA PHE A 173 15.42 5.67 16.27
C PHE A 173 14.60 6.95 16.13
N GLY A 174 13.91 7.16 14.99
CA GLY A 174 12.99 8.28 14.79
C GLY A 174 11.88 8.36 15.84
N PHE A 175 11.41 7.23 16.36
CA PHE A 175 10.42 7.18 17.44
C PHE A 175 11.01 7.35 18.85
N ASN A 176 12.33 7.45 19.00
CA ASN A 176 13.00 7.51 20.29
C ASN A 176 14.16 8.52 20.28
N LEU A 177 15.39 8.07 19.98
CA LEU A 177 16.61 8.87 20.07
C LEU A 177 16.65 10.06 19.12
N TRP A 178 15.99 9.94 17.96
CA TRP A 178 15.93 10.96 16.91
C TRP A 178 14.54 11.61 16.83
N ASN A 179 13.79 11.63 17.93
CA ASN A 179 12.46 12.26 17.98
C ASN A 179 12.45 13.76 17.64
N GLY A 180 13.60 14.44 17.74
CA GLY A 180 13.77 15.83 17.31
C GLY A 180 14.07 16.00 15.82
N PHE A 181 14.28 14.91 15.08
CA PHE A 181 14.43 14.95 13.63
C PHE A 181 13.05 15.03 12.98
N ALA A 182 12.68 16.26 12.65
CA ALA A 182 11.37 16.64 12.12
C ALA A 182 11.48 17.08 10.65
N PRO A 183 11.59 16.14 9.68
CA PRO A 183 11.91 16.45 8.29
C PRO A 183 10.85 17.32 7.58
N PHE A 184 9.60 17.32 8.07
CA PHE A 184 8.51 18.10 7.50
C PHE A 184 7.81 19.00 8.53
N GLY A 185 8.49 19.35 9.63
CA GLY A 185 7.93 20.19 10.70
C GLY A 185 7.58 19.42 11.97
N GLU A 186 7.16 20.15 13.00
CA GLU A 186 6.96 19.61 14.35
C GLU A 186 6.03 18.40 14.37
N GLY A 187 6.46 17.35 15.07
CA GLY A 187 5.72 16.10 15.20
C GLY A 187 5.96 15.09 14.07
N THR A 188 6.70 15.45 13.01
CA THR A 188 7.12 14.48 11.98
C THR A 188 8.37 13.71 12.41
N THR A 189 8.49 12.50 11.92
CA THR A 189 9.54 11.54 12.26
C THR A 189 10.25 11.03 11.00
N VAL A 190 11.26 10.18 11.19
CA VAL A 190 11.92 9.48 10.07
C VAL A 190 10.93 8.62 9.27
N LEU A 191 9.93 8.02 9.91
CA LEU A 191 8.92 7.21 9.23
C LEU A 191 8.16 8.05 8.19
N ASP A 192 7.81 9.29 8.52
CA ASP A 192 7.08 10.17 7.60
C ASP A 192 7.92 10.52 6.35
N LEU A 193 9.24 10.61 6.51
CA LEU A 193 10.17 10.80 5.39
C LEU A 193 10.25 9.57 4.51
N GLU A 194 10.41 8.39 5.11
CA GLU A 194 10.44 7.12 4.38
C GLU A 194 9.12 6.88 3.63
N ASP A 195 7.98 7.10 4.29
CA ASP A 195 6.66 6.99 3.68
C ASP A 195 6.51 7.99 2.53
N PHE A 196 6.91 9.25 2.69
CA PHE A 196 6.87 10.22 1.60
C PHE A 196 7.72 9.79 0.39
N LEU A 197 8.95 9.32 0.62
CA LEU A 197 9.82 8.85 -0.46
C LEU A 197 9.20 7.65 -1.19
N VAL A 198 8.65 6.68 -0.47
CA VAL A 198 8.08 5.49 -1.09
C VAL A 198 6.73 5.80 -1.74
N SER A 199 5.79 6.32 -0.97
CA SER A 199 4.39 6.49 -1.35
C SER A 199 4.17 7.60 -2.37
N ASN A 200 4.90 8.72 -2.26
CA ASN A 200 4.69 9.88 -3.15
C ASN A 200 5.70 9.96 -4.29
N ILE A 201 6.86 9.29 -4.19
CA ILE A 201 7.91 9.34 -5.22
C ILE A 201 8.10 8.00 -5.92
N TRP A 202 8.52 6.96 -5.20
CA TRP A 202 8.93 5.71 -5.83
C TRP A 202 7.77 4.92 -6.43
N LEU A 203 6.64 4.78 -5.72
CA LEU A 203 5.48 4.04 -6.23
C LEU A 203 4.90 4.70 -7.51
N PRO A 204 4.64 6.03 -7.56
CA PRO A 204 4.15 6.66 -8.79
C PRO A 204 5.18 6.62 -9.93
N LEU A 205 6.44 6.96 -9.68
CA LEU A 205 7.47 6.98 -10.73
C LEU A 205 7.76 5.58 -11.28
N GLY A 206 7.89 4.58 -10.41
CA GLY A 206 8.10 3.21 -10.82
C GLY A 206 6.92 2.67 -11.64
N SER A 207 5.70 3.01 -11.24
CA SER A 207 4.50 2.67 -12.01
C SER A 207 4.47 3.33 -13.39
N LEU A 208 4.87 4.61 -13.47
CA LEU A 208 5.00 5.31 -14.75
C LEU A 208 6.03 4.62 -15.65
N ILE A 209 7.19 4.23 -15.11
CA ILE A 209 8.22 3.49 -15.84
C ILE A 209 7.66 2.16 -16.36
N TYR A 210 6.94 1.38 -15.54
CA TYR A 210 6.35 0.12 -15.99
C TYR A 210 5.31 0.31 -17.08
N VAL A 211 4.43 1.30 -16.95
CA VAL A 211 3.40 1.60 -17.96
C VAL A 211 4.05 2.02 -19.27
N LEU A 212 5.05 2.91 -19.22
CA LEU A 212 5.79 3.33 -20.41
C LEU A 212 6.58 2.17 -21.03
N PHE A 213 7.19 1.31 -20.22
CA PHE A 213 7.89 0.12 -20.70
C PHE A 213 6.96 -0.85 -21.43
N CYS A 214 5.74 -1.07 -20.92
CA CYS A 214 4.76 -1.97 -21.54
C CYS A 214 4.12 -1.37 -22.81
N THR A 215 3.96 -0.04 -22.88
CA THR A 215 3.23 0.63 -23.97
C THR A 215 4.15 1.17 -25.08
N SER A 216 5.36 1.61 -24.74
CA SER A 216 6.34 2.21 -25.65
C SER A 216 7.02 1.18 -26.55
N ARG A 217 7.43 1.62 -27.75
CA ARG A 217 8.22 0.80 -28.69
C ARG A 217 9.67 0.58 -28.25
N CYS A 218 10.20 1.46 -27.40
CA CYS A 218 11.57 1.34 -26.87
C CYS A 218 11.66 0.35 -25.70
N GLY A 219 10.52 -0.08 -25.14
CA GLY A 219 10.44 -1.09 -24.09
C GLY A 219 9.97 -2.43 -24.64
N TRP A 220 9.09 -3.09 -23.89
CA TRP A 220 8.50 -4.38 -24.26
C TRP A 220 7.57 -4.28 -25.47
N GLY A 221 6.87 -3.16 -25.59
CA GLY A 221 5.92 -2.88 -26.67
C GLY A 221 4.55 -3.53 -26.46
N TRP A 222 3.49 -2.78 -26.80
CA TRP A 222 2.10 -3.15 -26.55
C TRP A 222 1.73 -4.56 -27.02
N LYS A 223 2.13 -4.94 -28.24
CA LYS A 223 1.76 -6.24 -28.83
C LYS A 223 2.36 -7.41 -28.05
N ASN A 224 3.63 -7.29 -27.63
CA ASN A 224 4.30 -8.34 -26.86
C ASN A 224 3.75 -8.38 -25.44
N PHE A 225 3.47 -7.23 -24.85
CA PHE A 225 2.86 -7.13 -23.52
C PHE A 225 1.49 -7.80 -23.51
N GLN A 226 0.64 -7.41 -24.45
CA GLN A 226 -0.70 -7.98 -24.59
C GLN A 226 -0.67 -9.49 -24.85
N LYS A 227 0.27 -9.96 -25.68
CA LYS A 227 0.45 -11.39 -25.93
C LYS A 227 0.81 -12.14 -24.65
N GLU A 228 1.80 -11.65 -23.91
CA GLU A 228 2.24 -12.29 -22.66
C GLU A 228 1.14 -12.24 -21.60
N ALA A 229 0.57 -11.06 -21.33
CA ALA A 229 -0.47 -10.86 -20.32
C ALA A 229 -1.77 -11.64 -20.59
N ASN A 230 -2.06 -11.94 -21.86
CA ASN A 230 -3.25 -12.71 -22.26
C ASN A 230 -2.99 -14.21 -22.38
N THR A 231 -1.80 -14.69 -22.04
CA THR A 231 -1.50 -16.12 -22.02
C THR A 231 -2.36 -16.82 -20.96
N GLY A 232 -2.93 -17.98 -21.29
CA GLY A 232 -3.78 -18.73 -20.37
C GLY A 232 -5.27 -18.36 -20.44
N LYS A 233 -6.03 -18.81 -19.44
CA LYS A 233 -7.48 -18.63 -19.32
C LYS A 233 -7.81 -17.47 -18.38
N GLY A 234 -8.87 -16.72 -18.67
CA GLY A 234 -9.37 -15.63 -17.82
C GLY A 234 -9.59 -14.33 -18.58
N LEU A 235 -9.71 -13.24 -17.82
CA LEU A 235 -9.85 -11.89 -18.37
C LEU A 235 -8.61 -11.49 -19.17
N LYS A 236 -8.82 -10.87 -20.33
CA LYS A 236 -7.74 -10.50 -21.27
C LYS A 236 -7.69 -8.99 -21.46
N ILE A 237 -6.48 -8.48 -21.59
CA ILE A 237 -6.17 -7.12 -22.03
C ILE A 237 -6.70 -6.93 -23.46
N GLN A 238 -7.59 -5.94 -23.60
CA GLN A 238 -8.25 -5.60 -24.86
C GLN A 238 -7.49 -4.50 -25.62
N ASN A 239 -7.66 -4.44 -26.93
CA ASN A 239 -6.95 -3.46 -27.77
C ASN A 239 -7.31 -2.00 -27.45
N TRP A 240 -8.54 -1.74 -27.02
CA TRP A 240 -8.98 -0.39 -26.64
C TRP A 240 -8.25 0.13 -25.39
N MET A 241 -7.82 -0.77 -24.50
CA MET A 241 -7.09 -0.42 -23.28
C MET A 241 -5.73 0.21 -23.58
N ARG A 242 -5.21 0.04 -24.80
CA ARG A 242 -3.96 0.67 -25.23
C ARG A 242 -4.03 2.20 -25.10
N GLY A 243 -5.11 2.82 -25.58
CA GLY A 243 -5.24 4.28 -25.53
C GLY A 243 -5.25 4.78 -24.09
N TYR A 244 -5.99 4.10 -23.22
CA TYR A 244 -6.04 4.38 -21.79
C TYR A 244 -4.66 4.23 -21.13
N MET A 245 -3.99 3.09 -21.32
CA MET A 245 -2.68 2.81 -20.70
C MET A 245 -1.56 3.68 -21.27
N THR A 246 -1.67 4.18 -22.51
CA THR A 246 -0.62 5.00 -23.13
C THR A 246 -0.73 6.48 -22.75
N PHE A 247 -1.94 6.99 -22.55
CA PHE A 247 -2.17 8.43 -22.38
C PHE A 247 -2.83 8.78 -21.06
N VAL A 248 -3.95 8.12 -20.74
CA VAL A 248 -4.77 8.47 -19.56
C VAL A 248 -4.04 8.06 -18.28
N LEU A 249 -3.57 6.81 -18.22
CA LEU A 249 -2.92 6.28 -17.01
C LEU A 249 -1.62 7.02 -16.67
N PRO A 250 -0.70 7.31 -17.61
CA PRO A 250 0.46 8.15 -17.34
C PRO A 250 0.09 9.57 -16.88
N ALA A 251 -0.91 10.20 -17.49
CA ALA A 251 -1.36 11.53 -17.10
C ALA A 251 -1.89 11.56 -15.66
N ILE A 252 -2.68 10.54 -15.28
CA ILE A 252 -3.16 10.35 -13.91
C ILE A 252 -1.98 10.20 -12.95
N VAL A 253 -1.02 9.33 -13.25
CA VAL A 253 0.15 9.09 -12.38
C VAL A 253 1.01 10.34 -12.24
N ILE A 254 1.22 11.10 -13.31
CA ILE A 254 1.94 12.39 -13.28
C ILE A 254 1.20 13.40 -12.42
N LEU A 255 -0.12 13.51 -12.58
CA LEU A 255 -0.95 14.39 -11.76
C LEU A 255 -0.86 14.02 -10.28
N LEU A 256 -0.90 12.73 -9.95
CA LEU A 256 -0.72 12.26 -8.58
C LEU A 256 0.65 12.60 -8.01
N PHE A 257 1.71 12.40 -8.80
CA PHE A 257 3.05 12.77 -8.39
C PHE A 257 3.15 14.27 -8.08
N ILE A 258 2.58 15.12 -8.95
CA ILE A 258 2.56 16.58 -8.73
C ILE A 258 1.76 16.95 -7.49
N LEU A 259 0.55 16.39 -7.32
CA LEU A 259 -0.28 16.65 -6.15
C LEU A 259 0.37 16.16 -4.86
N GLY A 260 0.97 14.97 -4.87
CA GLY A 260 1.67 14.40 -3.72
C GLY A 260 2.89 15.21 -3.30
N ILE A 261 3.59 15.85 -4.24
CA ILE A 261 4.69 16.81 -3.94
C ILE A 261 4.10 18.12 -3.40
N LYS A 262 3.04 18.63 -4.06
CA LYS A 262 2.42 19.90 -3.70
C LYS A 262 1.84 19.86 -2.28
N ASP A 263 1.04 18.85 -1.97
CA ASP A 263 0.39 18.72 -0.66
C ASP A 263 1.41 18.61 0.48
N LYS A 264 2.61 18.05 0.21
CA LYS A 264 3.64 17.89 1.23
C LYS A 264 4.48 19.15 1.48
N PHE A 265 4.78 19.92 0.43
CA PHE A 265 5.69 21.08 0.52
C PHE A 265 5.00 22.44 0.41
N PHE A 266 3.76 22.47 -0.07
CA PHE A 266 2.95 23.67 -0.28
C PHE A 266 1.51 23.44 0.22
N PRO A 267 1.34 23.21 1.54
CA PRO A 267 0.03 23.00 2.16
C PRO A 267 -0.88 24.23 2.06
#